data_AF-A0A257QSJ3-F1
#
_entry.id   AF-A0A257QSJ3-F1
#
_cell.length_a   1.000
_cell.length_b   1.000
_cell.length_c   1.000
_cell.angle_alpha   90.00
_cell.angle_beta   90.00
_cell.angle_gamma   90.00
#
_symmetry.space_group_name_H-M   'P 1'
#
loop_
_entity.id
_entity.type
_entity.pdbx_description
1 polymer ?
#
loop_
_entity_poly.entity_id
_entity_poly.type
_entity_poly.pdbx_seq_one_letter_code
_entity_poly.pdbx_strand_id
1 'polypeptide(L)'
;MASIGNLALSLLPVTESAARAASGWIGRGEKELGDGAAVDAMRAAIAQVPMRGVVIIGEGEKDEAPMLYNGEIVGSGTGPEVEIAVDPVEGTTFLAQGMPGSICVLAAAPKGSMFQPGPAYYMDKLIVPAPARGKIDPAAPMKDKLHDLARALG
;
A
#
# COMPACT_ATOMS: atom_id res chain seq x y z
N MET A 1 -11.14 9.75 22.59
CA MET A 1 -10.25 8.71 22.00
C MET A 1 -9.64 9.29 20.74
N ALA A 2 -8.33 9.13 20.52
CA ALA A 2 -7.72 9.51 19.25
C ALA A 2 -8.32 8.63 18.14
N SER A 3 -8.85 9.25 17.09
CA SER A 3 -9.36 8.53 15.92
C SER A 3 -8.22 8.26 14.95
N ILE A 4 -8.37 7.25 14.08
CA ILE A 4 -7.41 6.98 13.01
C ILE A 4 -7.22 8.19 12.08
N GLY A 5 -8.25 9.03 11.92
CA GLY A 5 -8.16 10.26 11.14
C GLY A 5 -7.11 11.25 11.66
N ASN A 6 -6.79 11.22 12.96
CA ASN A 6 -5.75 12.06 13.54
C ASN A 6 -4.33 11.58 13.18
N LEU A 7 -4.17 10.36 12.65
CA LEU A 7 -2.88 9.82 12.23
C LEU A 7 -2.48 10.27 10.82
N ALA A 8 -3.37 10.88 10.03
CA ALA A 8 -3.10 11.22 8.63
C ALA A 8 -1.79 12.02 8.47
N LEU A 9 -1.59 13.06 9.28
CA LEU A 9 -0.36 13.86 9.25
C LEU A 9 0.86 13.13 9.82
N SER A 10 0.65 12.17 10.74
CA SER A 10 1.74 11.35 11.28
C SER A 10 2.18 10.25 10.33
N LEU A 11 1.31 9.80 9.43
CA LEU A 11 1.60 8.78 8.42
C LEU A 11 2.23 9.38 7.15
N LEU A 12 1.99 10.66 6.85
CA LEU A 12 2.58 11.33 5.69
C LEU A 12 4.12 11.18 5.61
N PRO A 13 4.90 11.42 6.69
CA PRO A 13 6.36 11.23 6.65
C PRO A 13 6.80 9.80 6.31
N VAL A 14 5.95 8.80 6.54
CA VAL A 14 6.30 7.39 6.29
C VAL A 14 6.52 7.16 4.79
N THR A 15 5.57 7.59 3.95
CA THR A 15 5.70 7.48 2.50
C THR A 15 6.71 8.47 1.92
N GLU A 16 6.86 9.66 2.51
CA GLU A 16 7.86 10.64 2.08
C GLU A 16 9.30 10.15 2.32
N SER A 17 9.56 9.55 3.49
CA SER A 17 10.86 8.95 3.82
C SER A 17 11.20 7.80 2.87
N ALA A 18 10.24 6.93 2.59
CA ALA A 18 10.40 5.83 1.63
C ALA A 18 10.73 6.37 0.22
N ALA A 19 9.95 7.32 -0.28
CA ALA A 19 10.14 7.90 -1.62
C ALA A 19 11.48 8.62 -1.74
N ARG A 20 11.90 9.35 -0.70
CA ARG A 20 13.22 9.99 -0.66
C ARG A 20 14.35 8.97 -0.74
N ALA A 21 14.26 7.88 0.02
CA ALA A 21 15.26 6.82 0.00
C ALA A 21 15.33 6.11 -1.37
N ALA A 22 14.18 5.78 -1.95
CA ALA A 22 14.07 5.18 -3.29
C ALA A 22 14.57 6.11 -4.41
N SER A 23 14.38 7.43 -4.28
CA SER A 23 14.70 8.40 -5.36
C SER A 23 16.14 8.35 -5.85
N GLY A 24 17.08 7.97 -4.98
CA GLY A 24 18.48 7.80 -5.34
C GLY A 24 18.72 6.65 -6.33
N TRP A 25 17.77 5.74 -6.50
CA TRP A 25 17.87 4.51 -7.29
C TRP A 25 17.14 4.56 -8.63
N ILE A 26 16.48 5.69 -8.94
CA ILE A 26 15.78 5.90 -10.21
C ILE A 26 16.74 5.68 -11.39
N GLY A 27 16.38 4.77 -12.31
CA GLY A 27 17.12 4.53 -13.55
C GLY A 27 18.45 3.79 -13.39
N ARG A 28 18.74 3.19 -12.22
CA ARG A 28 20.01 2.51 -11.95
C ARG A 28 20.04 1.03 -12.32
N GLY A 29 18.91 0.44 -12.70
CA GLY A 29 18.79 -1.01 -12.93
C GLY A 29 18.76 -1.85 -11.65
N GLU A 30 18.88 -1.23 -10.47
CA GLU A 30 19.03 -1.89 -9.17
C GLU A 30 17.71 -1.87 -8.39
N LYS A 31 16.76 -2.74 -8.78
CA LYS A 31 15.40 -2.75 -8.20
C LYS A 31 15.39 -3.15 -6.72
N GLU A 32 16.13 -4.19 -6.35
CA GLU A 32 16.14 -4.74 -4.98
C GLU A 32 16.78 -3.77 -3.98
N LEU A 33 17.83 -3.05 -4.42
CA LEU A 33 18.49 -2.05 -3.59
C LEU A 33 17.64 -0.79 -3.41
N GLY A 34 16.92 -0.38 -4.47
CA GLY A 34 15.98 0.73 -4.39
C GLY A 34 14.79 0.44 -3.47
N ASP A 35 14.27 -0.77 -3.55
CA ASP A 35 13.18 -1.23 -2.70
C ASP A 35 13.61 -1.42 -1.24
N GLY A 36 14.74 -2.11 -1.00
CA GLY A 36 15.29 -2.26 0.34
C GLY A 36 15.56 -0.92 1.04
N ALA A 37 16.05 0.09 0.31
CA ALA A 37 16.22 1.44 0.85
C ALA A 37 14.89 2.09 1.27
N ALA A 38 13.81 1.84 0.53
CA ALA A 38 12.48 2.32 0.87
C ALA A 38 11.88 1.55 2.07
N VAL A 39 12.04 0.22 2.11
CA VAL A 39 11.62 -0.63 3.23
C VAL A 39 12.25 -0.14 4.54
N ASP A 40 13.58 0.05 4.55
CA ASP A 40 14.32 0.54 5.70
C ASP A 40 13.80 1.90 6.20
N ALA A 41 13.67 2.86 5.27
CA ALA A 41 13.23 4.20 5.59
C ALA A 41 11.76 4.24 6.06
N MET A 42 10.89 3.46 5.42
CA MET A 42 9.49 3.32 5.79
C MET A 42 9.37 2.70 7.19
N ARG A 43 10.12 1.63 7.46
CA ARG A 43 10.09 0.92 8.74
C ARG A 43 10.59 1.77 9.91
N ALA A 44 11.60 2.60 9.68
CA ALA A 44 12.11 3.54 10.66
C ALA A 44 11.10 4.67 10.94
N ALA A 45 10.49 5.24 9.89
CA ALA A 45 9.50 6.30 10.03
C ALA A 45 8.21 5.81 10.72
N ILE A 46 7.69 4.65 10.32
CA ILE A 46 6.44 4.11 10.87
C ILE A 46 6.57 3.77 12.36
N ALA A 47 7.78 3.43 12.84
CA ALA A 47 8.06 3.18 14.26
C ALA A 47 7.78 4.40 15.16
N GLN A 48 7.81 5.62 14.61
CA GLN A 48 7.60 6.86 15.37
C GLN A 48 6.12 7.28 15.43
N VAL A 49 5.26 6.67 14.63
CA VAL A 49 3.84 7.04 14.55
C VAL A 49 3.14 6.68 15.87
N PRO A 50 2.33 7.58 16.48
CA PRO A 50 1.60 7.30 17.73
C PRO A 50 0.42 6.36 17.50
N MET A 51 0.71 5.09 17.23
CA MET A 51 -0.25 4.02 17.00
C MET A 51 0.24 2.67 17.56
N ARG A 52 -0.71 1.75 17.78
CA ARG A 52 -0.48 0.31 17.94
C ARG A 52 -0.85 -0.36 16.62
N GLY A 53 0.11 -0.36 15.69
CA GLY A 53 -0.08 -0.86 14.34
C GLY A 53 0.25 -2.34 14.22
N VAL A 54 -0.45 -3.03 13.33
CA VAL A 54 -0.08 -4.37 12.83
C VAL A 54 -0.06 -4.34 11.30
N VAL A 55 1.00 -4.90 10.70
CA VAL A 55 1.09 -5.06 9.25
C VAL A 55 0.22 -6.23 8.82
N ILE A 56 -0.76 -5.98 7.96
CA ILE A 56 -1.66 -6.99 7.39
C ILE A 56 -1.24 -7.39 5.98
N ILE A 57 -0.68 -6.43 5.23
CA ILE A 57 -0.11 -6.62 3.90
C ILE A 57 1.23 -5.90 3.90
N GLY A 58 2.31 -6.61 3.61
CA GLY A 58 3.64 -6.03 3.46
C GLY A 58 4.54 -6.86 2.55
N GLU A 59 5.84 -6.87 2.84
CA GLU A 59 6.88 -7.44 1.98
C GLU A 59 6.80 -8.97 1.81
N GLY A 60 6.07 -9.64 2.70
CA GLY A 60 5.88 -11.08 2.66
C GLY A 60 5.66 -11.69 4.04
N GLU A 61 5.82 -13.00 4.11
CA GLU A 61 5.80 -13.73 5.38
C GLU A 61 7.09 -13.50 6.17
N LYS A 62 7.03 -13.66 7.49
CA LYS A 62 8.16 -13.37 8.40
C LYS A 62 9.46 -14.10 8.06
N ASP A 63 9.35 -15.30 7.50
CA ASP A 63 10.51 -16.12 7.13
C ASP A 63 11.16 -15.68 5.81
N GLU A 64 10.45 -14.88 5.00
CA GLU A 64 10.87 -14.41 3.68
C GLU A 64 11.24 -12.92 3.69
N ALA A 65 10.60 -12.13 4.57
CA ALA A 65 10.80 -10.69 4.70
C ALA A 65 11.33 -10.32 6.10
N PRO A 66 12.52 -9.71 6.21
CA PRO A 66 13.11 -9.34 7.51
C PRO A 66 12.40 -8.16 8.20
N MET A 67 11.70 -7.33 7.44
CA MET A 67 10.99 -6.14 7.90
C MET A 67 9.67 -5.98 7.14
N LEU A 68 8.70 -5.31 7.77
CA LEU A 68 7.37 -5.08 7.23
C LEU A 68 6.67 -6.37 6.79
N TYR A 69 6.93 -7.47 7.50
CA TYR A 69 6.30 -8.76 7.25
C TYR A 69 4.86 -8.81 7.78
N ASN A 70 4.06 -9.72 7.24
CA ASN A 70 2.69 -9.96 7.70
C ASN A 70 2.65 -10.32 9.20
N GLY A 71 1.93 -9.52 9.98
CA GLY A 71 1.83 -9.64 11.44
C GLY A 71 2.85 -8.83 12.23
N GLU A 72 3.75 -8.09 11.58
CA GLU A 72 4.71 -7.24 12.31
C GLU A 72 3.99 -6.14 13.10
N ILE A 73 4.41 -5.93 14.35
CA ILE A 73 3.93 -4.83 15.19
C ILE A 73 4.75 -3.56 14.93
N VAL A 74 4.05 -2.47 14.59
CA VAL A 74 4.64 -1.18 14.18
C VAL A 74 3.99 -0.01 14.92
N GLY A 75 4.60 1.17 14.82
CA GLY A 75 4.23 2.34 15.62
C GLY A 75 4.93 2.38 16.98
N SER A 76 4.73 3.48 17.70
CA SER A 76 5.37 3.71 19.01
C SER A 76 4.71 2.96 20.17
N GLY A 77 3.64 2.19 19.89
CA GLY A 77 2.88 1.45 20.91
C GLY A 77 1.82 2.29 21.64
N THR A 78 1.71 3.59 21.31
CA THR A 78 0.72 4.51 21.88
C THR A 78 -0.47 4.71 20.93
N GLY A 79 -1.48 5.53 21.27
CA GLY A 79 -2.54 5.90 20.31
C GLY A 79 -3.60 4.81 20.00
N PRO A 80 -4.23 4.80 18.82
CA PRO A 80 -5.26 3.81 18.46
C PRO A 80 -4.66 2.49 17.93
N GLU A 81 -5.47 1.43 17.93
CA GLU A 81 -5.13 0.17 17.24
C GLU A 81 -5.46 0.25 15.75
N VAL A 82 -4.50 -0.10 14.90
CA VAL A 82 -4.56 0.15 13.45
C VAL A 82 -4.02 -1.05 12.69
N GLU A 83 -4.69 -1.42 11.60
CA GLU A 83 -4.15 -2.32 10.58
C GLU A 83 -3.50 -1.50 9.48
N ILE A 84 -2.33 -1.94 9.03
CA ILE A 84 -1.52 -1.27 8.03
C ILE A 84 -1.31 -2.20 6.84
N ALA A 85 -1.46 -1.65 5.64
CA ALA A 85 -0.93 -2.23 4.42
C ALA A 85 0.17 -1.32 3.88
N VAL A 86 1.32 -1.88 3.53
CA VAL A 86 2.46 -1.13 3.00
C VAL A 86 2.89 -1.70 1.66
N ASP A 87 3.36 -0.79 0.81
CA ASP A 87 4.06 -1.09 -0.43
C ASP A 87 5.18 -0.03 -0.58
N PRO A 88 6.37 -0.30 -0.01
CA PRO A 88 7.49 0.63 0.04
C PRO A 88 7.91 1.15 -1.33
N VAL A 89 7.90 0.30 -2.36
CA VAL A 89 8.01 0.72 -3.77
C VAL A 89 7.07 -0.11 -4.63
N GLU A 90 5.90 0.46 -4.93
CA GLU A 90 5.06 -0.09 -5.97
C GLU A 90 5.74 0.16 -7.33
N GLY A 91 5.87 -0.91 -8.12
CA GLY A 91 6.57 -0.87 -9.39
C GLY A 91 8.09 -0.71 -9.29
N THR A 92 8.78 -1.57 -8.53
CA THR A 92 10.27 -1.59 -8.41
C THR A 92 11.00 -1.64 -9.76
N THR A 93 10.41 -2.27 -10.78
CA THR A 93 10.95 -2.27 -12.15
C THR A 93 10.90 -0.89 -12.79
N PHE A 94 9.83 -0.12 -12.56
CA PHE A 94 9.70 1.24 -13.08
C PHE A 94 10.69 2.17 -12.38
N LEU A 95 10.89 2.00 -11.07
CA LEU A 95 11.97 2.67 -10.34
C LEU A 95 13.33 2.39 -11.00
N ALA A 96 13.69 1.12 -11.14
CA ALA A 96 14.99 0.71 -11.67
C ALA A 96 15.22 1.17 -13.12
N GLN A 97 14.18 1.26 -13.93
CA GLN A 97 14.24 1.71 -15.33
C GLN A 97 14.05 3.23 -15.50
N GLY A 98 13.71 3.95 -14.43
CA GLY A 98 13.43 5.39 -14.50
C GLY A 98 12.14 5.73 -15.25
N MET A 99 11.15 4.83 -15.20
CA MET A 99 9.85 5.01 -15.85
C MET A 99 8.82 5.66 -14.91
N PRO A 100 7.85 6.42 -15.46
CA PRO A 100 6.73 6.91 -14.67
C PRO A 100 5.90 5.78 -14.06
N GLY A 101 5.27 6.03 -12.91
CA GLY A 101 4.28 5.14 -12.30
C GLY A 101 4.73 4.42 -11.03
N SER A 102 6.02 4.48 -10.67
CA SER A 102 6.47 4.00 -9.35
C SER A 102 6.10 4.99 -8.25
N ILE A 103 5.58 4.46 -7.14
CA ILE A 103 5.12 5.24 -5.97
C ILE A 103 5.40 4.47 -4.67
N CYS A 104 5.46 5.17 -3.54
CA CYS A 104 5.50 4.56 -2.21
C CYS A 104 4.13 4.70 -1.56
N VAL A 105 3.53 3.61 -1.09
CA VAL A 105 2.13 3.59 -0.65
C VAL A 105 2.01 2.97 0.74
N LEU A 106 1.10 3.54 1.52
CA LEU A 106 0.63 3.00 2.78
C LEU A 106 -0.87 3.22 2.89
N ALA A 107 -1.59 2.22 3.40
CA ALA A 107 -2.97 2.35 3.85
C ALA A 107 -3.06 2.01 5.34
N ALA A 108 -3.98 2.68 6.03
CA ALA A 108 -4.26 2.46 7.44
C ALA A 108 -5.78 2.37 7.66
N ALA A 109 -6.21 1.39 8.45
CA ALA A 109 -7.61 1.18 8.79
C ALA A 109 -7.78 0.77 10.26
N PRO A 110 -8.96 0.97 10.87
CA PRO A 110 -9.22 0.43 12.20
C PRO A 110 -8.99 -1.08 12.23
N LYS A 111 -8.51 -1.60 13.36
CA LYS A 111 -8.28 -3.04 13.53
C LYS A 111 -9.52 -3.88 13.17
N GLY A 112 -9.31 -4.96 12.43
CA GLY A 112 -10.34 -5.85 11.89
C GLY A 112 -11.05 -5.36 10.62
N SER A 113 -10.53 -4.32 9.96
CA SER A 113 -11.19 -3.72 8.79
C SER A 113 -10.52 -4.05 7.46
N MET A 114 -9.24 -4.46 7.46
CA MET A 114 -8.55 -4.88 6.25
C MET A 114 -8.85 -6.34 5.93
N PHE A 115 -9.10 -6.62 4.66
CA PHE A 115 -9.16 -7.98 4.16
C PHE A 115 -7.78 -8.63 4.25
N GLN A 116 -7.72 -9.86 4.75
CA GLN A 116 -6.50 -10.66 4.80
C GLN A 116 -6.50 -11.61 3.59
N PRO A 117 -5.71 -11.34 2.55
CA PRO A 117 -5.77 -12.10 1.31
C PRO A 117 -5.25 -13.54 1.44
N GLY A 118 -4.51 -13.87 2.51
CA GLY A 118 -3.86 -15.18 2.65
C GLY A 118 -2.89 -15.43 1.49
N PRO A 119 -2.74 -16.68 1.02
CA PRO A 119 -1.78 -17.04 -0.05
C PRO A 119 -2.25 -16.64 -1.47
N ALA A 120 -3.08 -15.60 -1.60
CA ALA A 120 -3.60 -15.18 -2.90
C ALA A 120 -2.57 -14.33 -3.66
N TYR A 121 -2.02 -14.88 -4.74
CA TYR A 121 -1.05 -14.20 -5.61
C TYR A 121 -1.70 -13.29 -6.65
N TYR A 122 -2.91 -13.62 -7.09
CA TYR A 122 -3.64 -12.89 -8.13
C TYR A 122 -5.06 -12.59 -7.71
N MET A 123 -5.57 -11.46 -8.19
CA MET A 123 -6.94 -11.02 -7.98
C MET A 123 -7.43 -10.34 -9.24
N ASP A 124 -8.58 -10.77 -9.77
CA ASP A 124 -9.30 -10.02 -10.80
C ASP A 124 -9.93 -8.78 -10.16
N LYS A 125 -9.65 -7.60 -10.72
CA LYS A 125 -10.02 -6.30 -10.14
C LYS A 125 -10.78 -5.47 -11.17
N LEU A 126 -11.93 -4.93 -10.76
CA LEU A 126 -12.66 -3.91 -11.49
C LEU A 126 -12.78 -2.65 -10.61
N ILE A 127 -12.06 -1.60 -10.97
CA ILE A 127 -12.13 -0.29 -10.31
C ILE A 127 -12.81 0.69 -11.27
N VAL A 128 -13.83 1.39 -10.77
CA VAL A 128 -14.65 2.31 -11.59
C VAL A 128 -14.88 3.64 -10.87
N PRO A 129 -15.16 4.73 -11.61
CA PRO A 129 -15.51 6.02 -11.02
C PRO A 129 -16.78 5.97 -10.16
N ALA A 130 -16.93 6.92 -9.23
CA ALA A 130 -18.08 6.98 -8.33
C ALA A 130 -19.46 6.93 -9.05
N PRO A 131 -19.67 7.61 -10.19
CA PRO A 131 -20.94 7.50 -10.93
C PRO A 131 -21.29 6.09 -11.41
N ALA A 132 -20.32 5.18 -11.53
CA ALA A 132 -20.51 3.80 -11.98
C ALA A 132 -20.64 2.79 -10.82
N ARG A 133 -20.57 3.24 -9.56
CA ARG A 133 -20.66 2.37 -8.38
C ARG A 133 -21.97 1.55 -8.39
N GLY A 134 -21.83 0.23 -8.35
CA GLY A 134 -22.96 -0.71 -8.31
C GLY A 134 -23.76 -0.81 -9.63
N LYS A 135 -23.26 -0.23 -10.73
CA LYS A 135 -23.94 -0.23 -12.04
C LYS A 135 -23.36 -1.23 -13.05
N ILE A 136 -22.24 -1.87 -12.72
CA ILE A 136 -21.52 -2.79 -13.59
C ILE A 136 -21.44 -4.13 -12.85
N ASP A 137 -21.84 -5.21 -13.52
CA ASP A 137 -21.66 -6.56 -13.02
C ASP A 137 -20.18 -7.00 -13.17
N PRO A 138 -19.45 -7.28 -12.07
CA PRO A 138 -18.08 -7.76 -12.15
C PRO A 138 -17.93 -9.12 -12.87
N ALA A 139 -18.99 -9.93 -12.97
CA ALA A 139 -18.97 -11.22 -13.66
C ALA A 139 -19.30 -11.11 -15.16
N ALA A 140 -19.77 -9.95 -15.64
CA ALA A 140 -20.14 -9.78 -17.04
C ALA A 140 -18.92 -9.82 -17.98
N PRO A 141 -19.12 -10.16 -19.27
CA PRO A 141 -18.09 -10.01 -20.30
C PRO A 141 -17.57 -8.57 -20.37
N MET A 142 -16.28 -8.40 -20.72
CA MET A 142 -15.65 -7.07 -20.77
C MET A 142 -16.39 -6.08 -21.68
N LYS A 143 -16.94 -6.55 -22.80
CA LYS A 143 -17.75 -5.74 -23.71
C LYS A 143 -18.95 -5.10 -23.00
N ASP A 144 -19.66 -5.87 -22.19
CA ASP A 144 -20.85 -5.41 -21.49
C ASP A 144 -20.48 -4.47 -20.33
N LYS A 145 -19.39 -4.80 -19.61
CA LYS A 145 -18.80 -3.91 -18.60
C LYS A 145 -18.50 -2.51 -19.17
N LEU A 146 -17.92 -2.44 -20.37
CA LEU A 146 -17.59 -1.17 -21.03
C LEU A 146 -18.84 -0.42 -21.49
N HIS A 147 -19.87 -1.11 -22.00
CA HIS A 147 -21.14 -0.48 -22.36
C HIS A 147 -21.87 0.09 -21.14
N ASP A 148 -21.91 -0.64 -20.02
CA ASP A 148 -22.53 -0.18 -18.78
C ASP A 148 -21.74 0.97 -18.15
N LEU A 149 -20.41 0.92 -18.22
CA LEU A 149 -19.55 2.04 -17.81
C LEU A 149 -19.84 3.29 -18.64
N ALA A 150 -19.88 3.18 -19.97
CA ALA A 150 -20.20 4.31 -20.84
C ALA A 150 -21.58 4.90 -20.50
N ARG A 151 -22.61 4.04 -20.37
CA ARG A 151 -23.96 4.49 -19.98
C ARG A 151 -23.96 5.18 -18.61
N ALA A 152 -23.14 4.73 -17.66
CA ALA A 152 -23.08 5.30 -16.32
C ALA A 152 -22.39 6.67 -16.28
N LEU A 153 -21.51 6.96 -17.24
CA LEU A 153 -20.75 8.21 -17.32
C LEU A 153 -21.44 9.28 -18.20
N GLY A 154 -22.39 8.88 -19.04
CA GLY A 154 -23.08 9.76 -20.00
C GLY A 154 -22.30 9.92 -21.30
#